data_AF-A0A6S6T536-F1
#
_entry.id   AF-A0A6S6T536-F1
#
_cell.length_a   1.000
_cell.length_b   1.000
_cell.length_c   1.000
_cell.angle_alpha   90.00
_cell.angle_beta   90.00
_cell.angle_gamma   90.00
#
_symmetry.space_group_name_H-M   'P 1'
#
loop_
_entity.id
_entity.type
_entity.pdbx_description
1 polymer ?
#
loop_
_entity_poly.entity_id
_entity_poly.type
_entity_poly.pdbx_seq_one_letter_code
_entity_poly.pdbx_strand_id
1 'polypeptide(L)' 'MKAKEFDKKFDENKSDIIDDLDLSSIKRLNQVQKRVNVDFPAWVIDALDKEANRIGVTRQSIIKLWLVERLEEHSVRI' A
#
# COMPACT_ATOMS: atom_id res chain seq x y z
N MET A 1 -29.64 -10.25 0.46
CA MET A 1 -30.92 -9.65 -0.02
C MET A 1 -31.04 -9.77 -1.54
N LYS A 2 -32.21 -9.49 -2.13
CA LYS A 2 -32.34 -9.36 -3.59
C LYS A 2 -31.86 -7.97 -4.04
N ALA A 3 -31.20 -7.87 -5.19
CA ALA A 3 -30.63 -6.60 -5.70
C ALA A 3 -31.61 -5.42 -5.69
N LYS A 4 -32.88 -5.66 -6.07
CA LYS A 4 -33.93 -4.62 -6.09
C LYS A 4 -34.25 -4.02 -4.72
N GLU A 5 -34.11 -4.79 -3.64
CA GLU A 5 -34.33 -4.29 -2.27
C GLU A 5 -33.13 -3.49 -1.77
N PHE A 6 -31.93 -3.84 -2.23
CA PHE A 6 -30.70 -3.09 -1.96
C PHE A 6 -30.73 -1.72 -2.64
N ASP A 7 -31.03 -1.70 -3.94
CA ASP A 7 -31.11 -0.45 -4.73
C ASP A 7 -32.12 0.52 -4.12
N LYS A 8 -33.30 0.01 -3.72
CA LYS A 8 -34.31 0.84 -3.07
C LYS A 8 -33.84 1.43 -1.74
N LYS A 9 -33.15 0.64 -0.89
CA LYS A 9 -32.59 1.13 0.38
C LYS A 9 -31.47 2.15 0.15
N PHE A 10 -30.62 1.91 -0.85
CA PHE A 10 -29.54 2.80 -1.26
C PHE A 10 -30.08 4.16 -1.71
N ASP A 11 -31.03 4.16 -2.64
CA ASP A 11 -31.62 5.37 -3.23
C ASP A 11 -32.45 6.17 -2.21
N GLU A 12 -33.12 5.49 -1.27
CA GLU A 12 -33.92 6.17 -0.25
C GLU A 12 -33.08 6.82 0.85
N ASN A 13 -31.78 6.51 0.99
CA ASN A 13 -30.85 7.10 1.98
C ASN A 13 -31.37 7.07 3.44
N LYS A 14 -32.29 6.15 3.73
CA LYS A 14 -33.04 6.05 5.01
C LYS A 14 -32.39 5.12 6.02
N SER A 15 -31.46 4.28 5.59
CA SER A 15 -30.80 3.28 6.44
C SER A 15 -29.37 3.07 5.98
N ASP A 16 -28.46 2.93 6.94
CA ASP A 16 -27.09 2.52 6.64
C ASP A 16 -27.10 1.12 6.01
N ILE A 17 -26.68 1.05 4.75
CA ILE A 17 -26.62 -0.19 3.96
C ILE A 17 -25.42 -1.06 4.33
N ILE A 18 -24.49 -0.54 5.13
CA ILE A 18 -23.25 -1.22 5.50
C ILE A 18 -23.55 -2.54 6.23
N ASP A 19 -24.61 -2.58 7.05
CA ASP A 19 -25.03 -3.79 7.77
C ASP A 19 -25.58 -4.89 6.84
N ASP A 20 -26.01 -4.54 5.62
CA ASP A 20 -26.50 -5.48 4.61
C ASP A 20 -25.37 -5.99 3.68
N LEU A 21 -24.16 -5.43 3.77
CA LEU A 21 -23.00 -5.82 2.97
C LEU A 21 -22.22 -6.97 3.64
N ASP A 22 -21.91 -8.01 2.87
CA ASP A 22 -20.97 -9.05 3.31
C ASP A 22 -19.52 -8.52 3.20
N LEU A 23 -19.06 -7.90 4.27
CA LEU A 23 -17.70 -7.34 4.38
C LEU A 23 -16.63 -8.42 4.65
N SER A 24 -16.99 -9.69 4.79
CA SER A 24 -16.04 -10.77 5.14
C SER A 24 -14.93 -10.97 4.10
N SER A 25 -15.19 -10.57 2.85
CA SER A 25 -14.25 -10.65 1.73
C SER A 25 -13.49 -9.34 1.46
N ILE A 26 -13.75 -8.27 2.22
CA ILE A 26 -13.06 -6.98 2.04
C ILE A 26 -11.58 -7.14 2.35
N LYS A 27 -10.76 -6.90 1.31
CA LYS A 27 -9.30 -6.85 1.42
C LYS A 27 -8.84 -5.45 1.09
N ARG A 28 -8.14 -4.82 2.03
CA ARG A 28 -7.42 -3.57 1.75
C ARG A 28 -6.14 -3.92 0.98
N LEU A 29 -6.14 -3.65 -0.32
CA LEU A 29 -5.10 -4.13 -1.27
C LEU A 29 -3.65 -3.72 -0.93
N ASN A 30 -3.43 -2.79 -0.02
CA ASN A 30 -2.08 -2.31 0.34
C ASN A 30 -1.73 -2.48 1.84
N GLN A 31 -2.52 -3.27 2.59
CA GLN A 31 -2.26 -3.49 4.02
C GLN A 31 -1.46 -4.76 4.33
N VAL A 32 -1.35 -5.68 3.38
CA VAL A 32 -0.61 -6.93 3.58
C VAL A 32 0.87 -6.67 3.38
N GLN A 33 1.62 -6.59 4.48
CA GLN A 33 3.07 -6.49 4.44
C GLN A 33 3.68 -7.86 4.15
N LYS A 34 4.51 -7.96 3.11
CA LYS A 34 5.30 -9.15 2.81
C LYS A 34 6.78 -8.87 3.11
N ARG A 35 7.42 -9.75 3.89
CA ARG A 35 8.86 -9.66 4.14
C ARG A 35 9.63 -10.19 2.93
N VAL A 36 10.66 -9.46 2.52
CA VAL A 36 11.60 -9.85 1.47
C VAL A 36 13.01 -9.75 2.05
N ASN A 37 13.83 -10.77 1.84
CA ASN A 37 15.24 -10.78 2.20
C ASN A 37 16.07 -10.52 0.94
N VAL A 38 17.05 -9.63 1.02
CA VAL A 38 17.93 -9.26 -0.09
C VAL A 38 19.33 -9.07 0.46
N ASP A 39 20.31 -9.66 -0.22
CA ASP A 39 21.72 -9.46 0.08
C ASP A 39 22.28 -8.32 -0.78
N PHE A 40 23.13 -7.48 -0.18
CA PHE A 40 23.81 -6.39 -0.85
C PHE A 40 25.32 -6.50 -0.64
N PRO A 41 26.14 -6.13 -1.63
CA PRO A 41 27.57 -5.95 -1.42
C PRO A 41 27.84 -4.93 -0.29
N ALA A 42 28.93 -5.13 0.47
CA ALA A 42 29.27 -4.26 1.60
C ALA A 42 29.31 -2.76 1.22
N TRP A 43 29.91 -2.43 0.08
CA TRP A 43 30.00 -1.05 -0.40
C TRP A 43 28.63 -0.39 -0.66
N VAL A 44 27.61 -1.18 -1.02
CA VAL A 44 26.25 -0.68 -1.23
C VAL A 44 25.62 -0.32 0.12
N ILE A 45 25.82 -1.16 1.13
CA ILE A 45 25.34 -0.90 2.49
C ILE A 45 25.97 0.37 3.05
N ASP A 46 27.29 0.53 2.89
CA ASP A 46 28.00 1.73 3.36
C ASP A 46 27.49 3.00 2.68
N ALA A 47 27.22 2.94 1.37
CA ALA A 47 26.66 4.06 0.62
C ALA A 47 25.23 4.39 1.09
N LEU A 48 24.39 3.38 1.31
CA LEU A 48 23.03 3.55 1.82
C LEU A 48 23.01 4.15 3.23
N ASP A 49 23.92 3.72 4.11
CA ASP A 49 24.04 4.26 5.46
C ASP A 49 24.46 5.71 5.47
N LYS A 50 25.45 6.06 4.67
CA LYS A 50 25.90 7.45 4.54
C LYS A 50 24.75 8.37 4.12
N GLU A 51 23.94 7.92 3.17
CA GLU A 51 22.84 8.71 2.65
C GLU A 51 21.64 8.76 3.62
N ALA A 52 21.32 7.63 4.25
CA ALA A 52 20.30 7.57 5.30
C ALA A 52 20.64 8.53 6.45
N ASN A 53 21.90 8.56 6.88
CA ASN A 53 22.40 9.49 7.91
C ASN A 53 22.34 10.95 7.45
N ARG A 54 22.67 11.24 6.18
CA ARG A 54 22.60 12.60 5.61
C ARG A 54 21.19 13.18 5.65
N ILE A 55 20.18 12.35 5.39
CA ILE A 55 18.77 12.75 5.35
C ILE A 55 18.10 12.61 6.74
N GLY A 56 18.72 11.87 7.67
CA GLY A 56 18.19 11.66 9.02
C GLY A 56 17.12 10.58 9.09
N VAL A 57 17.25 9.52 8.28
CA VAL A 57 16.32 8.39 8.21
C VAL A 57 17.03 7.06 8.41
N THR A 58 16.28 5.98 8.61
CA THR A 58 16.87 4.63 8.67
C THR A 58 17.24 4.10 7.29
N ARG A 59 18.18 3.16 7.23
CA ARG A 59 18.52 2.42 5.99
C ARG A 59 17.28 1.79 5.34
N GLN A 60 16.37 1.21 6.13
CA GLN A 60 15.13 0.63 5.60
C GLN A 60 14.19 1.68 5.01
N SER A 61 14.11 2.86 5.61
CA SER A 61 13.28 3.96 5.11
C SER A 61 13.77 4.46 3.75
N ILE A 62 15.09 4.66 3.59
CA ILE A 62 15.64 5.13 2.32
C ILE A 62 15.50 4.09 1.20
N ILE A 63 15.71 2.81 1.51
CA ILE A 63 15.49 1.71 0.55
C ILE A 63 14.02 1.71 0.07
N LYS A 64 13.07 1.87 1.00
CA LYS A 64 11.64 1.92 0.65
C LYS A 64 11.32 3.12 -0.25
N LEU A 65 11.81 4.30 0.11
CA LEU A 65 11.53 5.53 -0.65
C LEU A 65 12.05 5.41 -2.08
N TRP A 66 13.32 5.07 -2.26
CA TRP A 66 13.93 4.95 -3.58
C TRP A 66 13.29 3.85 -4.43
N LEU A 67 12.88 2.74 -3.82
CA LEU A 67 12.19 1.68 -4.55
C LEU A 67 10.83 2.17 -5.07
N VAL A 68 10.06 2.90 -4.25
CA VAL A 68 8.78 3.48 -4.66
C VAL A 68 8.99 4.52 -5.76
N GLU A 69 9.91 5.46 -5.57
CA GLU A 69 10.25 6.49 -6.57
C GLU A 69 10.59 5.84 -7.92
N ARG A 70 11.42 4.79 -7.92
CA ARG A 70 11.77 4.08 -9.15
C ARG A 70 10.60 3.33 -9.77
N LEU A 71 9.75 2.68 -8.97
CA LEU A 71 8.56 2.02 -9.51
C LEU A 71 7.58 3.04 -10.11
N GLU A 72 7.41 4.20 -9.47
CA GLU A 72 6.57 5.29 -9.97
C GLU A 72 7.10 5.85 -11.29
N GLU A 73 8.40 6.16 -11.37
CA GLU A 73 9.07 6.61 -12.61
C GLU A 73 8.83 5.68 -13.80
N HIS A 74 8.80 4.36 -13.54
CA HIS A 74 8.53 3.35 -14.57
C HIS A 74 7.04 3.20 -14.88
N SER A 75 6.15 3.33 -13.89
CA SER A 75 4.70 3.23 -14.09
C SER A 75 4.09 4.42 -14.82
N VAL A 76 4.65 5.62 -14.65
CA VAL A 76 4.20 6.85 -15.32
C VAL A 76 4.60 6.86 -16.81
N ARG A 77 5.48 5.94 -17.23
CA ARG A 77 5.98 5.81 -18.62
C ARG A 77 5.24 4.75 -19.45
N ILE A 78 4.14 4.19 -18.95
CA ILE A 78 3.26 3.24 -19.65
C ILE A 78 1.88 3.87 -19.76
#